data_AF-A0A961WWQ2-F1
#
_entry.id   AF-A0A961WWQ2-F1
#
_cell.length_a   1.000
_cell.length_b   1.000
_cell.length_c   1.000
_cell.angle_alpha   90.00
_cell.angle_beta   90.00
_cell.angle_gamma   90.00
#
_symmetry.space_group_name_H-M   'P 1'
#
loop_
_entity.id
_entity.type
_entity.pdbx_description
1 polymer ?
#
loop_
_entity_poly.entity_id
_entity_poly.type
_entity_poly.pdbx_seq_one_letter_code
_entity_poly.pdbx_strand_id
1 'polypeptide(L)' 'GFDKSTGAPSPIAGASYGMADAFYEGEGRFDIMRPCNIWVGEALRRAGLSTGAWTPITGALKLGLRLHSPEALASR' A
#
# COMPACT_ATOMS: atom_id res chain seq x y z
N GLY A 1 6.52 -5.75 -10.62
CA GLY A 1 5.51 -6.54 -9.91
C GLY A 1 6.20 -7.68 -9.20
N PHE A 2 5.55 -8.84 -9.17
CA PHE A 2 6.15 -10.07 -8.65
C PHE A 2 6.45 -11.00 -9.82
N ASP A 3 7.55 -11.73 -9.74
CA ASP A 3 7.86 -12.77 -10.71
C ASP A 3 6.76 -13.84 -10.69
N LYS A 4 6.21 -14.17 -11.86
CA LYS A 4 5.03 -15.06 -11.95
C LYS A 4 5.34 -16.53 -11.66
N SER A 5 6.61 -16.92 -11.72
CA SER A 5 7.03 -18.31 -11.50
C SER A 5 7.39 -18.58 -10.03
N THR A 6 7.98 -17.60 -9.36
CA THR A 6 8.51 -17.71 -7.99
C THR A 6 7.70 -16.93 -6.97
N GLY A 7 6.86 -15.97 -7.40
CA GLY A 7 6.19 -15.01 -6.52
C GLY A 7 7.14 -14.01 -5.87
N ALA A 8 8.42 -13.99 -6.25
CA ALA A 8 9.42 -13.11 -5.66
C ALA A 8 9.21 -11.65 -6.10
N PRO A 9 9.49 -10.66 -5.24
CA PRO A 9 9.44 -9.25 -5.62
C PRO A 9 10.46 -8.95 -6.72
N SER A 10 10.00 -8.32 -7.81
CA SER A 10 10.82 -7.91 -8.96
C SER A 10 10.73 -6.40 -9.17
N PRO A 11 11.59 -5.60 -8.52
CA PRO A 11 11.58 -4.15 -8.64
C PRO A 11 12.14 -3.67 -9.99
N ILE A 12 11.71 -2.49 -10.44
CA ILE A 12 12.23 -1.81 -11.63
C ILE A 12 13.60 -1.21 -11.28
N ALA A 13 14.65 -1.70 -11.92
CA ALA A 13 16.01 -1.23 -11.69
C ALA A 13 16.16 0.26 -12.06
N GLY A 14 16.76 1.04 -11.15
CA GLY A 14 17.03 2.47 -11.34
C GLY A 14 15.85 3.41 -11.08
N ALA A 15 14.65 2.90 -10.79
CA ALA A 15 13.50 3.71 -10.39
C ALA A 15 13.49 3.92 -8.88
N SER A 16 13.60 5.17 -8.43
CA SER A 16 13.58 5.54 -7.01
C SER A 16 13.24 7.02 -6.82
N TYR A 17 12.53 7.36 -5.73
CA TYR A 17 12.45 8.72 -5.19
C TYR A 17 13.40 8.94 -4.01
N GLY A 18 13.99 7.88 -3.44
CA GLY A 18 14.96 7.94 -2.35
C GLY A 18 15.32 6.55 -1.80
N MET A 19 16.20 6.51 -0.79
CA MET A 19 16.82 5.25 -0.33
C MET A 19 15.84 4.23 0.31
N ALA A 20 14.59 4.59 0.55
CA ALA A 20 13.61 3.77 1.27
C ALA A 20 12.36 3.47 0.43
N ASP A 21 12.51 3.40 -0.89
CA ASP A 21 11.45 2.98 -1.80
C ASP A 21 11.89 1.88 -2.77
N ALA A 22 10.91 1.25 -3.38
CA ALA A 22 11.08 0.30 -4.46
C ALA A 22 9.88 0.42 -5.40
N PHE A 23 10.15 0.42 -6.70
CA PHE A 23 9.13 0.53 -7.73
C PHE A 23 8.92 -0.81 -8.39
N TYR A 24 7.67 -1.11 -8.75
CA TYR A 24 7.27 -2.37 -9.32
C TYR A 24 6.38 -2.12 -10.53
N GLU A 25 6.56 -2.89 -11.59
CA GLU A 25 5.58 -2.94 -12.69
C GLU A 25 4.18 -3.22 -12.14
N GLY A 26 3.23 -2.36 -12.48
CA GLY A 26 1.82 -2.53 -12.14
C GLY A 26 1.13 -3.43 -13.16
N GLU A 27 0.25 -4.32 -12.70
CA GLU A 27 -0.55 -5.15 -13.59
C GLU A 27 -1.96 -4.57 -13.76
N GLY A 28 -2.48 -4.61 -14.98
CA GLY A 28 -3.85 -4.17 -15.29
C GLY A 28 -3.97 -2.69 -15.64
N ARG A 29 -5.16 -2.13 -15.39
CA ARG A 29 -5.49 -0.72 -15.67
C ARG A 29 -5.72 0.05 -14.37
N PHE A 30 -5.36 1.32 -14.38
CA PHE A 30 -5.70 2.22 -13.28
C PHE A 30 -7.23 2.42 -13.19
N ASP A 31 -7.77 2.24 -11.99
CA ASP A 31 -9.15 2.55 -11.62
C ASP A 31 -9.15 3.59 -10.50
N ILE A 32 -9.73 4.77 -10.77
CA ILE A 32 -9.79 5.88 -9.82
C ILE A 32 -10.68 5.58 -8.60
N MET A 33 -11.61 4.63 -8.73
CA MET A 33 -12.46 4.18 -7.63
C MET A 33 -11.75 3.16 -6.74
N ARG A 34 -10.71 2.50 -7.26
CA ARG A 34 -9.92 1.48 -6.56
C ARG A 34 -8.41 1.73 -6.70
N PRO A 35 -7.90 2.90 -6.29
CA PRO A 35 -6.48 3.22 -6.38
C PRO A 35 -5.64 2.40 -5.40
N CYS A 36 -4.32 2.52 -5.49
CA CYS A 36 -3.36 1.79 -4.65
C CYS A 36 -3.64 1.91 -3.13
N ASN A 37 -4.10 3.06 -2.65
CA ASN A 37 -4.39 3.26 -1.22
C ASN A 37 -5.61 2.43 -0.73
N ILE A 38 -6.54 2.07 -1.62
CA ILE A 38 -7.62 1.13 -1.28
C ILE A 38 -7.05 -0.28 -1.10
N TRP A 39 -6.17 -0.71 -2.02
CA TRP A 39 -5.49 -1.99 -1.90
C TRP A 39 -4.64 -2.08 -0.62
N VAL A 40 -3.92 -1.02 -0.26
CA VAL A 40 -3.14 -0.97 1.00
C VAL A 40 -4.07 -1.06 2.21
N GLY A 41 -5.18 -0.31 2.23
CA GLY A 41 -6.18 -0.42 3.29
C GLY A 41 -6.75 -1.84 3.43
N GLU A 42 -6.99 -2.54 2.32
CA GLU A 42 -7.40 -3.95 2.33
C GLU A 42 -6.35 -4.89 2.90
N ALA A 43 -5.08 -4.70 2.52
CA ALA A 43 -3.98 -5.49 3.05
C ALA A 43 -3.82 -5.29 4.56
N LEU A 44 -3.88 -4.04 5.04
CA LEU A 44 -3.80 -3.71 6.47
C LEU A 44 -4.95 -4.35 7.26
N ARG A 45 -6.18 -4.28 6.75
CA ARG A 45 -7.34 -4.95 7.36
C ARG A 45 -7.20 -6.46 7.41
N ARG A 46 -6.64 -7.09 6.38
CA ARG A 46 -6.30 -8.53 6.43
C ARG A 46 -5.22 -8.86 7.46
N ALA A 47 -4.31 -7.91 7.74
CA ALA A 47 -3.29 -8.04 8.78
C ALA A 47 -3.81 -7.71 10.19
N GLY A 48 -5.11 -7.45 10.37
CA GLY A 48 -5.73 -7.15 11.66
C GLY A 48 -5.74 -5.67 12.05
N LEU A 49 -5.22 -4.78 11.20
CA LEU A 49 -5.23 -3.34 11.45
C LEU A 49 -6.51 -2.71 10.90
N SER A 50 -7.17 -1.90 11.71
CA SER A 50 -8.37 -1.20 11.28
C SER A 50 -8.02 0.09 10.55
N THR A 51 -8.70 0.33 9.43
CA THR A 51 -8.61 1.56 8.63
C THR A 51 -10.01 2.02 8.24
N GLY A 52 -10.13 3.23 7.71
CA GLY A 52 -11.39 3.68 7.10
C GLY A 52 -11.86 2.76 5.96
N ALA A 53 -13.17 2.72 5.72
CA ALA A 53 -13.78 1.88 4.68
C ALA A 53 -13.36 2.29 3.25
N TRP A 54 -13.07 3.58 3.04
CA TRP A 54 -12.64 4.12 1.76
C TRP A 54 -11.47 5.10 1.95
N THR A 55 -10.28 4.64 1.54
CA THR A 55 -9.01 5.33 1.72
C THR A 55 -8.32 5.59 0.36
N PRO A 56 -8.89 6.42 -0.54
CA PRO A 56 -8.39 6.56 -1.91
C PRO A 56 -7.08 7.34 -2.01
N ILE A 57 -6.81 8.20 -1.03
CA ILE A 57 -5.61 9.05 -0.96
C ILE A 57 -4.80 8.75 0.30
N THR A 58 -3.51 9.05 0.26
CA THR A 58 -2.58 8.84 1.37
C THR A 58 -3.04 9.51 2.67
N GLY A 59 -3.65 10.69 2.58
CA GLY A 59 -4.20 11.40 3.74
C GLY A 59 -5.33 10.63 4.44
N ALA A 60 -6.28 10.09 3.66
CA ALA A 60 -7.40 9.31 4.17
C ALA A 60 -6.93 8.00 4.80
N LEU A 61 -5.96 7.32 4.19
CA LEU A 61 -5.36 6.10 4.74
C LEU A 61 -4.68 6.37 6.09
N LYS A 62 -3.84 7.41 6.15
CA LYS A 62 -3.14 7.82 7.38
C LYS A 62 -4.12 8.24 8.48
N LEU A 63 -5.18 8.98 8.13
CA LEU A 63 -6.20 9.38 9.08
C LEU A 63 -6.95 8.15 9.63
N GLY A 64 -7.34 7.22 8.76
CA GLY A 64 -7.98 5.97 9.16
C GLY A 64 -7.13 5.16 10.15
N LEU A 65 -5.83 5.01 9.86
CA LEU A 65 -4.89 4.37 10.80
C LEU A 65 -4.82 5.12 12.13
N ARG A 66 -4.70 6.45 12.14
CA ARG A 66 -4.66 7.23 13.39
C ARG A 66 -5.93 7.07 14.24
N LEU A 67 -7.09 6.98 13.59
CA LEU A 67 -8.37 6.90 14.27
C LEU A 67 -8.69 5.49 14.78
N HIS A 68 -8.18 4.45 14.13
CA HIS A 68 -8.62 3.07 14.38
C HIS A 68 -7.51 2.09 14.77
N SER A 69 -6.25 2.38 14.45
CA SER A 69 -5.07 1.60 14.82
C SER A 69 -3.83 2.49 15.05
N PRO A 70 -3.90 3.46 16.00
CA PRO A 70 -2.79 4.39 16.25
C PRO A 70 -1.50 3.70 16.68
N GLU A 71 -1.57 2.54 17.32
CA GLU A 71 -0.45 1.70 17.72
C GLU A 71 0.45 1.29 16.55
N ALA A 72 -0.13 1.08 15.36
CA ALA A 72 0.61 0.75 14.14
C ALA A 72 1.50 1.90 13.62
N LEU A 73 1.29 3.11 14.12
CA LEU A 73 2.10 4.30 13.80
C LEU A 73 3.16 4.59 14.86
N ALA A 74 3.02 4.02 16.06
CA ALA A 74 3.92 4.22 17.18
C ALA A 74 5.12 3.25 17.17
N SER A 75 5.02 2.12 16.46
CA SER A 75 6.13 1.20 16.25
C SER A 75 7.13 1.77 15.23
N ARG A 76 8.07 2.58 15.72
CA ARG A 76 9.32 2.92 15.04
C ARG A 76 10.49 2.53 15.92
#